data_AF-A0YY56-F1
#
_entry.id   AF-A0YY56-F1
#
_cell.length_a   1.000
_cell.length_b   1.000
_cell.length_c   1.000
_cell.angle_alpha   90.00
_cell.angle_beta   90.00
_cell.angle_gamma   90.00
#
_symmetry.space_group_name_H-M   'P 1'
#
loop_
_entity.id
_entity.type
_entity.pdbx_description
1 polymer ?
#
loop_
_entity_poly.entity_id
_entity_poly.type
_entity_poly.pdbx_seq_one_letter_code
_entity_poly.pdbx_strand_id
1 'polypeptide(L)'
;MKTDSLFYRIFQTAPTIFFELIGQPMQEGYQFQSVELKQTAFRIDGVFLPPPEADNQTVYFVEVQFQKDPLLYHRLFAELFLFLNQNPNTVDWQAVAIYPNPNLEPEQTYLYRTLLASSQVQPIYLSELSSSSVELGIVELIL
;
A
#
# COMPACT_ATOMS: atom_id res chain seq x y z
N MET A 1 -11.62 9.14 -5.27
CA MET A 1 -10.72 9.92 -6.17
C MET A 1 -10.02 11.08 -5.47
N LYS A 2 -10.72 12.08 -4.89
CA LYS A 2 -10.04 13.24 -4.25
C LYS A 2 -9.25 12.85 -2.99
N THR A 3 -9.83 12.03 -2.12
CA THR A 3 -9.18 11.61 -0.87
C THR A 3 -8.03 10.67 -1.13
N ASP A 4 -8.20 9.71 -2.03
CA ASP A 4 -7.12 8.84 -2.50
C ASP A 4 -5.92 9.70 -2.95
N SER A 5 -6.13 10.67 -3.84
CA SER A 5 -5.07 11.55 -4.35
C SER A 5 -4.33 12.37 -3.27
N LEU A 6 -5.00 12.65 -2.14
CA LEU A 6 -4.36 13.32 -1.00
C LEU A 6 -3.42 12.38 -0.26
N PHE A 7 -3.80 11.11 -0.05
CA PHE A 7 -2.91 10.09 0.52
C PHE A 7 -1.69 9.86 -0.37
N TYR A 8 -1.87 9.71 -1.69
CA TYR A 8 -0.74 9.59 -2.60
C TYR A 8 0.20 10.81 -2.49
N ARG A 9 -0.33 12.02 -2.36
CA ARG A 9 0.49 13.23 -2.15
C ARG A 9 1.22 13.23 -0.81
N ILE A 10 0.56 12.78 0.26
CA ILE A 10 1.18 12.64 1.58
C ILE A 10 2.34 11.66 1.50
N PHE A 11 2.14 10.48 0.91
CA PHE A 11 3.19 9.49 0.73
C PHE A 11 4.33 9.98 -0.16
N GLN A 12 4.06 10.79 -1.18
CA GLN A 12 5.11 11.44 -1.98
C GLN A 12 5.94 12.46 -1.17
N THR A 13 5.31 13.17 -0.23
CA THR A 13 5.95 14.27 0.51
C THR A 13 6.62 13.79 1.79
N ALA A 14 6.01 12.81 2.46
CA ALA A 14 6.46 12.22 3.71
C ALA A 14 6.25 10.69 3.68
N PRO A 15 7.11 9.94 2.95
CA PRO A 15 7.03 8.48 2.84
C PRO A 15 7.05 7.76 4.19
N THR A 16 7.67 8.35 5.21
CA THR A 16 7.81 7.77 6.55
C THR A 16 6.47 7.52 7.25
N ILE A 17 5.44 8.31 6.95
CA ILE A 17 4.08 8.15 7.51
C ILE A 17 3.50 6.78 7.17
N PHE A 18 3.86 6.20 6.03
CA PHE A 18 3.41 4.87 5.67
C PHE A 18 3.88 3.80 6.66
N PHE A 19 5.13 3.85 7.10
CA PHE A 19 5.69 2.86 8.03
C PHE A 19 5.01 2.91 9.39
N GLU A 20 4.66 4.12 9.82
CA GLU A 20 3.88 4.33 11.02
C GLU A 20 2.46 3.77 10.92
N LEU A 21 1.77 3.99 9.78
CA LEU A 21 0.44 3.43 9.54
C LEU A 21 0.41 1.90 9.61
N ILE A 22 1.48 1.24 9.20
CA ILE A 22 1.59 -0.23 9.23
C ILE A 22 2.22 -0.76 10.52
N GLY A 23 2.53 0.11 11.49
CA GLY A 23 3.12 -0.25 12.77
C GLY A 23 4.57 -0.75 12.69
N GLN A 24 5.31 -0.34 11.66
CA GLN A 24 6.72 -0.68 11.45
C GLN A 24 7.64 0.46 11.93
N PRO A 25 8.90 0.17 12.30
CA PRO A 25 9.89 1.19 12.56
C PRO A 25 10.07 2.10 11.33
N MET A 26 10.29 3.39 11.56
CA MET A 26 10.51 4.34 10.49
C MET A 26 11.71 3.90 9.63
N GLN A 27 11.49 3.78 8.33
CA GLN A 27 12.52 3.46 7.35
C GLN A 27 12.86 4.74 6.57
N GLU A 28 14.14 5.11 6.55
CA GLU A 28 14.59 6.27 5.78
C GLU A 28 14.90 5.90 4.32
N GLY A 29 14.78 6.89 3.45
CA GLY A 29 15.18 6.78 2.04
C GLY A 29 14.23 5.98 1.13
N TYR A 30 13.16 5.40 1.68
CA TYR A 30 12.10 4.81 0.86
C TYR A 30 11.44 5.87 -0.02
N GLN A 31 11.24 5.53 -1.29
CA GLN A 31 10.62 6.43 -2.27
C GLN A 31 9.26 5.91 -2.69
N PHE A 32 8.25 6.76 -2.53
CA PHE A 32 6.91 6.48 -3.03
C PHE A 32 6.75 6.99 -4.46
N GLN A 33 6.39 6.09 -5.38
CA GLN A 33 6.26 6.43 -6.78
C GLN A 33 5.21 5.59 -7.50
N SER A 34 4.77 6.11 -8.64
CA SER A 34 3.99 5.35 -9.62
C SER A 34 4.95 4.63 -10.58
N VAL A 35 4.71 3.35 -10.82
CA VAL A 35 5.56 2.50 -11.68
C VAL A 35 4.77 2.11 -12.92
N GLU A 36 5.27 2.52 -14.09
CA GLU A 36 4.77 2.03 -15.37
C GLU A 36 5.38 0.67 -15.70
N LEU A 37 4.53 -0.33 -15.89
CA LEU A 37 4.94 -1.67 -16.27
C LEU A 37 5.07 -1.74 -17.79
N LYS A 38 6.23 -2.19 -18.25
CA LYS A 38 6.51 -2.27 -19.69
C LYS A 38 5.54 -3.25 -20.37
N GLN A 39 5.32 -3.03 -21.67
CA GLN A 39 4.58 -3.91 -22.60
C GLN A 39 3.06 -4.06 -22.37
N THR A 40 2.51 -3.58 -21.26
CA THR A 40 1.10 -3.83 -20.92
C THR A 40 0.27 -2.56 -20.69
N ALA A 41 0.88 -1.36 -20.74
CA ALA A 41 0.23 -0.08 -20.42
C ALA A 41 -0.40 -0.04 -19.01
N PHE A 42 0.03 -0.95 -18.13
CA PHE A 42 -0.35 -0.94 -16.71
C PHE A 42 0.53 0.03 -15.96
N ARG A 43 -0.09 0.66 -14.96
CA ARG A 43 0.57 1.58 -14.05
C ARG A 43 0.14 1.22 -12.64
N ILE A 44 1.11 1.01 -11.77
CA ILE A 44 0.88 0.83 -10.34
C ILE A 44 1.06 2.19 -9.69
N ASP A 45 0.03 2.72 -9.05
CA ASP A 45 0.06 4.08 -8.54
C ASP A 45 0.77 4.23 -7.19
N GLY A 46 0.81 3.16 -6.40
CA GLY A 46 1.39 3.18 -5.06
C GLY A 46 2.45 2.12 -4.86
N VAL A 47 3.71 2.47 -5.12
CA VAL A 47 4.85 1.59 -4.84
C VAL A 47 5.87 2.34 -3.99
N PHE A 48 6.23 1.80 -2.82
CA PHE A 48 7.38 2.22 -2.05
C PHE A 48 8.58 1.32 -2.39
N LEU A 49 9.62 1.94 -2.95
CA LEU A 49 10.88 1.25 -3.24
C LEU A 49 11.93 1.55 -2.16
N PRO A 50 12.65 0.52 -1.69
CA PRO A 50 13.75 0.71 -0.76
C PRO A 50 14.94 1.41 -1.45
N PRO A 51 15.74 2.20 -0.73
CA PRO A 51 17.02 2.65 -1.23
C PRO A 51 18.01 1.47 -1.30
N PRO A 52 19.04 1.51 -2.17
CA PRO A 52 19.97 0.38 -2.36
C PRO A 52 20.70 -0.08 -1.10
N GLU A 53 20.91 0.82 -0.14
CA GLU A 53 21.66 0.59 1.10
C GLU A 53 20.75 0.26 2.30
N ALA A 54 19.42 0.13 2.11
CA ALA A 54 18.52 -0.19 3.23
C ALA A 54 18.70 -1.64 3.72
N ASP A 55 18.67 -1.82 5.04
CA ASP A 55 18.63 -3.14 5.67
C ASP A 55 17.34 -3.89 5.29
N ASN A 56 16.23 -3.16 5.18
CA ASN A 56 14.97 -3.67 4.66
C ASN A 56 14.87 -3.40 3.15
N GLN A 57 14.87 -4.48 2.36
CA GLN A 57 14.75 -4.45 0.90
C GLN A 57 13.34 -4.84 0.40
N THR A 58 12.34 -4.85 1.30
CA THR A 58 10.95 -5.15 0.93
C THR A 58 10.36 -4.01 0.09
N VAL A 59 9.75 -4.36 -1.03
CA VAL A 59 8.94 -3.45 -1.85
C VAL A 59 7.51 -3.44 -1.31
N TYR A 60 6.94 -2.26 -1.06
CA TYR A 60 5.55 -2.16 -0.60
C TYR A 60 4.63 -1.66 -1.70
N PHE A 61 3.53 -2.38 -1.91
CA PHE A 61 2.44 -2.00 -2.80
C PHE A 61 1.30 -1.44 -1.96
N VAL A 62 0.83 -0.24 -2.26
CA VAL A 62 -0.16 0.46 -1.43
C VAL A 62 -1.36 0.88 -2.24
N GLU A 63 -2.52 0.43 -1.80
CA GLU A 63 -3.82 0.81 -2.34
C GLU A 63 -4.62 1.53 -1.26
N VAL A 64 -5.14 2.72 -1.59
CA VAL A 64 -5.96 3.52 -0.67
C VAL A 64 -7.37 3.63 -1.24
N GLN A 65 -8.35 3.07 -0.53
CA GLN A 65 -9.69 2.87 -1.07
C GLN A 65 -10.79 3.45 -0.17
N PHE A 66 -11.28 4.64 -0.53
CA PHE A 66 -12.35 5.35 0.19
C PHE A 66 -13.78 4.99 -0.26
N GLN A 67 -13.93 4.10 -1.23
CA GLN A 67 -15.22 3.67 -1.77
C GLN A 67 -15.20 2.16 -1.98
N LYS A 68 -16.35 1.47 -1.91
CA LYS A 68 -16.36 0.02 -2.12
C LYS A 68 -15.91 -0.31 -3.55
N ASP A 69 -14.86 -1.12 -3.67
CA ASP A 69 -14.36 -1.60 -4.95
C ASP A 69 -14.21 -3.13 -4.93
N PRO A 70 -15.21 -3.87 -5.45
CA PRO A 70 -15.19 -5.33 -5.47
C PRO A 70 -14.01 -5.94 -6.23
N LEU A 71 -13.32 -5.17 -7.08
CA LEU A 71 -12.23 -5.63 -7.93
C LEU A 71 -10.85 -5.20 -7.42
N LEU A 72 -10.75 -4.57 -6.24
CA LEU A 72 -9.48 -4.09 -5.69
C LEU A 72 -8.42 -5.20 -5.67
N TYR A 73 -8.71 -6.33 -5.02
CA TYR A 73 -7.76 -7.45 -4.93
C TYR A 73 -7.48 -8.11 -6.29
N HIS A 74 -8.42 -8.07 -7.22
CA HIS A 74 -8.17 -8.55 -8.58
C HIS A 74 -7.08 -7.72 -9.28
N ARG A 75 -7.17 -6.39 -9.20
CA ARG A 75 -6.20 -5.48 -9.82
C ARG A 75 -4.87 -5.51 -9.08
N LEU A 76 -4.90 -5.36 -7.75
CA LEU A 76 -3.70 -5.32 -6.90
C LEU A 76 -2.81 -6.54 -7.13
N PHE A 77 -3.37 -7.76 -7.10
CA PHE A 77 -2.54 -8.96 -7.27
C PHE A 77 -2.08 -9.15 -8.72
N ALA A 78 -2.88 -8.76 -9.72
CA ALA A 78 -2.44 -8.81 -11.12
C ALA A 78 -1.24 -7.88 -11.36
N GLU A 79 -1.34 -6.64 -10.85
CA GLU A 79 -0.31 -5.62 -10.97
C GLU A 79 0.96 -5.98 -10.20
N LEU A 80 0.81 -6.41 -8.94
CA LEU A 80 1.91 -6.85 -8.09
C LEU A 80 2.70 -7.99 -8.73
N PHE A 81 2.03 -9.07 -9.17
CA PHE A 81 2.74 -10.20 -9.76
C PHE A 81 3.36 -9.85 -11.12
N LEU A 82 2.77 -8.92 -11.87
CA LEU A 82 3.39 -8.40 -13.08
C LEU A 82 4.64 -7.58 -12.78
N PHE A 83 4.63 -6.75 -11.72
CA PHE A 83 5.82 -6.06 -11.24
C PHE A 83 6.93 -7.06 -10.88
N LEU A 84 6.62 -8.08 -10.10
CA LEU A 84 7.61 -9.09 -9.68
C LEU A 84 8.21 -9.83 -10.89
N ASN A 85 7.39 -10.14 -11.90
CA ASN A 85 7.86 -10.74 -13.14
C ASN A 85 8.85 -9.81 -13.91
N GLN A 86 8.67 -8.49 -13.84
CA GLN A 86 9.57 -7.53 -14.48
C GLN A 86 10.79 -7.18 -13.62
N ASN A 87 10.75 -7.47 -12.33
CA ASN A 87 11.79 -7.13 -11.36
C ASN A 87 12.25 -8.40 -10.61
N PRO A 88 12.94 -9.34 -11.29
CA PRO A 88 13.30 -10.65 -10.72
C PRO A 88 14.30 -10.59 -9.55
N ASN A 89 14.91 -9.42 -9.32
CA ASN A 89 15.83 -9.19 -8.20
C ASN A 89 15.13 -8.62 -6.95
N THR A 90 13.80 -8.49 -6.96
CA THR A 90 13.03 -8.06 -5.78
C THR A 90 13.26 -9.07 -4.64
N VAL A 91 13.78 -8.59 -3.51
CA VAL A 91 14.15 -9.45 -2.37
C VAL A 91 12.91 -9.94 -1.64
N ASP A 92 11.97 -9.05 -1.36
CA ASP A 92 10.70 -9.35 -0.70
C ASP A 92 9.63 -8.33 -1.11
N TRP A 93 8.37 -8.63 -0.83
CA TRP A 93 7.24 -7.76 -1.10
C TRP A 93 6.18 -7.82 -0.01
N GLN A 94 5.48 -6.70 0.18
CA GLN A 94 4.27 -6.61 0.97
C GLN A 94 3.23 -5.74 0.27
N ALA A 95 1.94 -6.07 0.45
CA ALA A 95 0.83 -5.31 -0.06
C ALA A 95 -0.02 -4.77 1.09
N VAL A 96 -0.35 -3.49 1.05
CA VAL A 96 -1.10 -2.80 2.10
C VAL A 96 -2.33 -2.16 1.48
N ALA A 97 -3.50 -2.59 1.93
CA ALA A 97 -4.78 -2.02 1.50
C ALA A 97 -5.33 -1.14 2.64
N ILE A 98 -5.41 0.17 2.41
CA ILE A 98 -5.83 1.14 3.41
C ILE A 98 -7.29 1.52 3.15
N TYR A 99 -8.13 1.33 4.16
CA TYR A 99 -9.55 1.65 4.12
C TYR A 99 -9.92 2.60 5.27
N PRO A 100 -10.87 3.52 5.06
CA PRO A 100 -11.44 4.30 6.16
C PRO A 100 -12.07 3.43 7.25
N ASN A 101 -12.74 2.35 6.87
CA ASN A 101 -13.42 1.42 7.78
C ASN A 101 -13.52 0.01 7.16
N PRO A 102 -13.71 -1.05 7.96
CA PRO A 102 -13.74 -2.44 7.47
C PRO A 102 -14.84 -2.74 6.44
N ASN A 103 -15.96 -2.02 6.47
CA ASN A 103 -17.10 -2.30 5.58
C ASN A 103 -16.82 -1.97 4.10
N LEU A 104 -15.71 -1.27 3.82
CA LEU A 104 -15.25 -0.96 2.46
C LEU A 104 -14.35 -2.05 1.88
N GLU A 105 -13.85 -2.98 2.69
CA GLU A 105 -13.09 -4.12 2.19
C GLU A 105 -13.98 -5.00 1.28
N PRO A 106 -13.45 -5.52 0.15
CA PRO A 106 -14.19 -6.44 -0.71
C PRO A 106 -14.62 -7.70 0.04
N GLU A 107 -15.91 -8.06 -0.02
CA GLU A 107 -16.44 -9.26 0.65
C GLU A 107 -15.99 -10.56 -0.02
N GLN A 108 -15.82 -10.54 -1.35
CA GLN A 108 -15.41 -11.72 -2.12
C GLN A 108 -13.89 -11.86 -2.11
N THR A 109 -13.36 -12.51 -1.07
CA THR A 109 -11.92 -12.71 -0.87
C THR A 109 -11.46 -14.14 -1.15
N TYR A 110 -12.38 -15.08 -1.43
CA TYR A 110 -12.08 -16.51 -1.44
C TYR A 110 -10.99 -16.90 -2.46
N LEU A 111 -10.97 -16.24 -3.62
CA LEU A 111 -9.93 -16.44 -4.65
C LEU A 111 -8.52 -16.16 -4.13
N TYR A 112 -8.40 -15.21 -3.20
CA TYR A 112 -7.13 -14.68 -2.70
C TYR A 112 -6.85 -15.06 -1.25
N ARG A 113 -7.68 -15.91 -0.64
CA ARG A 113 -7.64 -16.27 0.79
C ARG A 113 -6.25 -16.65 1.30
N THR A 114 -5.44 -17.33 0.50
CA THR A 114 -4.07 -17.70 0.89
C THR A 114 -3.16 -16.48 1.01
N LEU A 115 -3.27 -15.53 0.08
CA LEU A 115 -2.51 -14.28 0.11
C LEU A 115 -2.99 -13.39 1.26
N LEU A 116 -4.32 -13.24 1.40
CA LEU A 116 -4.93 -12.43 2.45
C LEU A 116 -4.73 -12.99 3.86
N ALA A 117 -4.51 -14.30 4.00
CA ALA A 117 -4.14 -14.93 5.27
C ALA A 117 -2.63 -14.93 5.54
N SER A 118 -1.81 -14.48 4.57
CA SER A 118 -0.36 -14.39 4.73
C SER A 118 0.05 -13.08 5.40
N SER A 119 1.24 -13.06 6.00
CA SER A 119 1.84 -11.82 6.52
C SER A 119 2.28 -10.84 5.43
N GLN A 120 2.18 -11.21 4.14
CA GLN A 120 2.55 -10.34 3.03
C GLN A 120 1.43 -9.38 2.62
N VAL A 121 0.19 -9.60 3.08
CA VAL A 121 -0.93 -8.72 2.75
C VAL A 121 -1.57 -8.21 4.04
N GLN A 122 -1.62 -6.89 4.19
CA GLN A 122 -2.11 -6.22 5.39
C GLN A 122 -3.23 -5.24 5.03
N PRO A 123 -4.49 -5.53 5.37
CA PRO A 123 -5.51 -4.50 5.41
C PRO A 123 -5.28 -3.60 6.63
N ILE A 124 -5.37 -2.28 6.42
CA ILE A 124 -5.33 -1.26 7.47
C ILE A 124 -6.67 -0.52 7.48
N TYR A 125 -7.27 -0.43 8.66
CA TYR A 125 -8.51 0.31 8.87
C TYR A 125 -8.23 1.58 9.64
N LEU A 126 -8.38 2.73 8.98
CA LEU A 126 -8.06 4.02 9.59
C LEU A 126 -8.95 4.32 10.82
N SER A 127 -10.20 3.85 10.82
CA SER A 127 -11.09 3.94 11.98
C SER A 127 -10.62 3.17 13.22
N GLU A 128 -9.67 2.25 13.08
CA GLU A 128 -9.13 1.41 14.16
C GLU A 128 -7.75 1.87 14.62
N LEU A 129 -7.15 2.85 13.95
CA LEU A 129 -5.89 3.44 14.38
C LEU A 129 -6.12 4.28 15.64
N SER A 130 -5.29 4.05 16.66
CA SER A 130 -5.26 4.90 17.85
C SER A 130 -4.28 6.06 17.62
N SER A 131 -4.77 7.29 17.75
CA SER A 131 -4.03 8.54 17.58
C SER A 131 -2.98 8.72 18.69
N SER A 132 -1.88 7.99 18.55
CA SER A 132 -0.73 8.05 19.44
C SER A 132 0.38 8.98 18.94
N SER A 133 0.27 9.46 17.69
CA SER A 133 1.25 10.34 17.06
C SER A 133 0.62 11.48 16.26
N VAL A 134 1.45 12.49 15.96
CA VAL A 134 1.03 13.71 15.25
C VAL A 134 0.74 13.40 13.78
N GLU A 135 1.55 12.54 13.16
CA GLU A 135 1.39 12.09 11.78
C GLU A 135 0.05 11.34 11.58
N LEU A 136 -0.33 10.48 12.53
CA LEU A 136 -1.64 9.81 12.52
C LEU A 136 -2.79 10.79 12.75
N GLY A 137 -2.58 11.84 13.56
CA GLY A 137 -3.54 12.92 13.72
C GLY A 137 -3.83 13.68 12.43
N ILE A 138 -2.86 13.85 11.53
CA ILE A 138 -3.08 14.43 10.19
C ILE A 138 -3.97 13.52 9.35
N VAL A 139 -3.78 12.19 9.46
CA VAL A 139 -4.60 11.20 8.76
C VAL A 139 -6.05 11.25 9.26
N GLU A 140 -6.28 11.38 10.57
CA GLU A 140 -7.63 11.55 11.14
C GLU A 140 -8.35 12.81 10.64
N LEU A 141 -7.62 13.91 10.40
CA LEU A 141 -8.22 15.16 9.89
C LEU A 141 -8.68 15.08 8.43
N ILE A 142 -8.28 14.04 7.71
CA ILE A 142 -8.61 13.82 6.29
C ILE A 142 -9.84 12.91 6.12
N LEU A 143 -10.14 12.09 7.13
CA LEU A 143 -11.31 11.21 7.21
C LEU A 143 -12.61 12.01 7.35
#